data_AF-A0AB73HF30-F1
#
_entry.id   AF-A0AB73HF30-F1
#
_cell.length_a   1.000
_cell.length_b   1.000
_cell.length_c   1.000
_cell.angle_alpha   90.00
_cell.angle_beta   90.00
_cell.angle_gamma   90.00
#
_symmetry.space_group_name_H-M   'P 1'
#
loop_
_entity.id
_entity.type
_entity.pdbx_description
1 polymer ?
#
loop_
_entity_poly.entity_id
_entity_poly.type
_entity_poly.pdbx_seq_one_letter_code
_entity_poly.pdbx_strand_id
1 'polypeptide(L)'
;MFDPTKKRKVSEEVKAMFPIEVINGLWDTLRQMKKDQIVVTPTIAFVFSDDSTDEEIYVMGLQNSGAVAKEYTVKYTGEKDFLGKGTIVVVQDHPKNITMKISDANKALN
;
A
#
# COMPACT_ATOMS: atom_id res chain seq x y z
N MET A 1 -7.84 -7.31 13.26
CA MET A 1 -7.28 -6.14 12.55
C MET A 1 -7.53 -6.29 11.06
N PHE A 2 -7.82 -5.19 10.37
CA PHE A 2 -8.23 -5.12 8.96
C PHE A 2 -9.36 -6.11 8.65
N ASP A 3 -10.44 -6.03 9.42
CA ASP A 3 -11.63 -6.86 9.26
C ASP A 3 -12.22 -6.69 7.84
N PRO A 4 -12.44 -7.78 7.07
CA PRO A 4 -12.97 -7.68 5.69
C PRO A 4 -14.38 -7.09 5.60
N THR A 5 -15.15 -7.08 6.70
CA THR A 5 -16.50 -6.50 6.76
C THR A 5 -16.48 -4.97 6.89
N LYS A 6 -15.35 -4.37 7.29
CA LYS A 6 -15.21 -2.91 7.39
C LYS A 6 -15.20 -2.29 6.00
N LYS A 7 -15.91 -1.16 5.87
CA LYS A 7 -15.89 -0.35 4.63
C LYS A 7 -14.46 0.12 4.34
N ARG A 8 -14.00 -0.07 3.11
CA ARG A 8 -12.74 0.48 2.61
C ARG A 8 -12.97 1.87 2.05
N LYS A 9 -12.07 2.80 2.37
CA LYS A 9 -12.07 4.17 1.87
C LYS A 9 -10.69 4.47 1.28
N VAL A 10 -10.68 4.89 0.02
CA VAL A 10 -9.46 5.32 -0.67
C VAL A 10 -9.56 6.84 -0.81
N SER A 11 -8.52 7.59 -0.44
CA SER A 11 -8.53 9.05 -0.63
C SER A 11 -8.52 9.43 -2.11
N GLU A 12 -9.01 10.63 -2.41
CA GLU A 12 -8.99 11.15 -3.78
C GLU A 12 -7.54 11.31 -4.30
N GLU A 13 -6.59 11.66 -3.44
CA GLU A 13 -5.16 11.73 -3.79
C GLU A 13 -4.62 10.38 -4.28
N VAL A 14 -4.96 9.27 -3.60
CA VAL A 14 -4.53 7.94 -4.04
C VAL A 14 -5.18 7.57 -5.37
N LYS A 15 -6.47 7.87 -5.55
CA LYS A 15 -7.18 7.61 -6.82
C LYS A 15 -6.63 8.44 -7.98
N ALA A 16 -6.16 9.65 -7.72
CA ALA A 16 -5.58 10.52 -8.73
C ALA A 16 -4.15 10.08 -9.12
N MET A 17 -3.41 9.50 -8.18
CA MET A 17 -2.01 9.11 -8.39
C MET A 17 -1.83 7.70 -8.94
N PHE A 18 -2.75 6.78 -8.60
CA PHE A 18 -2.59 5.36 -8.90
C PHE A 18 -3.74 4.81 -9.75
N PRO A 19 -3.44 3.96 -10.74
CA PRO A 19 -4.42 3.13 -11.43
C PRO A 19 -5.21 2.25 -10.44
N ILE A 20 -6.45 1.93 -10.79
CA ILE A 20 -7.33 1.13 -9.93
C ILE A 20 -6.78 -0.28 -9.69
N GLU A 21 -6.06 -0.84 -10.66
CA GLU A 21 -5.38 -2.13 -10.58
C GLU A 21 -4.30 -2.12 -9.49
N VAL A 22 -3.51 -1.04 -9.42
CA VAL A 22 -2.48 -0.87 -8.39
C VAL A 22 -3.13 -0.73 -7.01
N ILE A 23 -4.20 0.07 -6.90
CA ILE A 23 -4.98 0.22 -5.66
C ILE A 23 -5.53 -1.14 -5.19
N ASN A 24 -6.07 -1.94 -6.12
CA ASN A 24 -6.56 -3.29 -5.82
C ASN A 24 -5.40 -4.22 -5.40
N GLY A 25 -4.25 -4.13 -6.07
CA GLY A 25 -3.03 -4.86 -5.72
C GLY A 25 -2.53 -4.57 -4.31
N LEU A 26 -2.62 -3.32 -3.83
CA LEU A 26 -2.30 -2.99 -2.43
C LEU A 26 -3.29 -3.63 -1.45
N TRP A 27 -4.58 -3.72 -1.78
CA TRP A 27 -5.54 -4.45 -0.96
C TRP A 27 -5.29 -5.96 -0.95
N ASP A 28 -4.88 -6.53 -2.07
CA ASP A 28 -4.49 -7.92 -2.18
C ASP A 28 -3.23 -8.22 -1.38
N THR A 29 -2.25 -7.32 -1.44
CA THR A 29 -1.04 -7.36 -0.62
C THR A 29 -1.41 -7.39 0.86
N LEU A 30 -2.28 -6.49 1.33
CA LEU A 30 -2.75 -6.50 2.72
C LEU A 30 -3.43 -7.83 3.09
N ARG A 31 -4.24 -8.42 2.19
CA ARG A 31 -4.86 -9.74 2.43
C ARG A 31 -3.79 -10.82 2.56
N GLN A 32 -2.77 -10.78 1.71
CA GLN A 32 -1.66 -11.73 1.77
C GLN A 32 -0.84 -11.56 3.05
N MET A 33 -0.53 -10.33 3.47
CA MET A 33 0.13 -10.06 4.75
C MET A 33 -0.64 -10.64 5.95
N LYS A 34 -1.98 -10.55 5.93
CA LYS A 34 -2.82 -11.19 6.95
C LYS A 34 -2.74 -12.72 6.90
N LYS A 35 -2.75 -13.30 5.70
CA LYS A 35 -2.61 -14.74 5.49
C LYS A 35 -1.26 -15.26 5.98
N ASP A 36 -0.22 -14.46 5.77
CA ASP A 36 1.15 -14.71 6.25
C ASP A 36 1.30 -14.50 7.77
N GLN A 37 0.25 -14.04 8.46
CA GLN A 37 0.24 -13.76 9.91
C GLN A 37 1.28 -12.72 10.37
N ILE A 38 1.70 -11.81 9.48
CA ILE A 38 2.71 -10.78 9.80
C ILE A 38 2.10 -9.43 10.18
N VAL A 39 0.77 -9.30 10.18
CA VAL A 39 0.08 -8.05 10.50
C VAL A 39 -0.04 -7.89 12.01
N VAL A 40 0.76 -6.99 12.57
CA VAL A 40 0.89 -6.78 14.02
C VAL A 40 0.49 -5.38 14.49
N THR A 41 0.41 -4.39 13.58
CA THR A 41 -0.04 -3.01 13.90
C THR A 41 -1.19 -2.55 13.02
N PRO A 42 -2.12 -1.70 13.52
CA PRO A 42 -3.29 -1.23 12.76
C PRO A 42 -2.94 -0.23 11.64
N THR A 43 -1.66 -0.03 11.38
CA THR A 43 -1.12 0.85 10.34
C THR A 43 -0.08 0.07 9.56
N ILE A 44 -0.21 0.06 8.25
CA ILE A 44 0.73 -0.54 7.30
C ILE A 44 1.13 0.56 6.32
N ALA A 45 2.42 0.74 6.10
CA ALA A 45 2.95 1.59 5.04
C ALA A 45 3.40 0.71 3.87
N PHE A 46 2.99 1.05 2.66
CA PHE A 46 3.47 0.46 1.42
C PHE A 46 4.41 1.44 0.75
N VAL A 47 5.64 1.01 0.55
CA VAL A 47 6.67 1.75 -0.19
C VAL A 47 6.87 1.05 -1.52
N PHE A 48 6.71 1.78 -2.62
CA PHE A 48 6.97 1.22 -3.95
C PHE A 48 8.48 1.10 -4.18
N SER A 49 8.90 -0.02 -4.76
CA SER A 49 10.24 -0.15 -5.30
C SER A 49 10.39 0.71 -6.56
N ASP A 50 11.61 1.17 -6.83
CA ASP A 50 11.94 1.80 -8.11
C ASP A 50 12.12 0.74 -9.21
N ASP A 51 12.33 -0.53 -8.84
CA ASP A 51 12.43 -1.64 -9.77
C ASP A 51 11.04 -2.17 -10.17
N SER A 52 10.94 -2.62 -11.42
CA SER A 52 9.73 -3.22 -11.98
C SER A 52 10.06 -4.02 -13.24
N THR A 53 9.15 -4.92 -13.63
CA THR A 53 9.18 -5.58 -14.93
C THR A 53 8.04 -5.08 -15.80
N ASP A 54 7.93 -5.60 -17.02
CA ASP A 54 6.79 -5.30 -17.88
C ASP A 54 5.47 -5.71 -17.23
N GLU A 55 5.46 -6.77 -16.41
CA GLU A 55 4.26 -7.38 -15.85
C GLU A 55 4.04 -7.13 -14.36
N GLU A 56 5.03 -6.61 -13.66
CA GLU A 56 5.02 -6.54 -12.19
C GLU A 56 5.62 -5.24 -11.66
N ILE A 57 5.08 -4.80 -10.53
CA ILE A 57 5.69 -3.81 -9.64
C ILE A 57 5.89 -4.43 -8.25
N TYR A 58 6.85 -3.91 -7.49
CA TYR A 58 7.15 -4.43 -6.16
C TYR A 58 6.82 -3.39 -5.09
N VAL A 59 6.24 -3.87 -3.98
CA VAL A 59 5.92 -3.03 -2.82
C VAL A 59 6.43 -3.66 -1.54
N MET A 60 7.06 -2.85 -0.70
CA MET A 60 7.46 -3.25 0.64
C MET A 60 6.39 -2.85 1.64
N GLY A 61 5.79 -3.84 2.30
CA GLY A 61 4.88 -3.64 3.42
C GLY A 61 5.64 -3.46 4.73
N LEU A 62 5.59 -2.26 5.30
CA LEU A 62 6.25 -1.84 6.53
C LEU A 62 5.26 -1.64 7.67
N GLN A 63 5.65 -2.07 8.87
CA GLN A 63 4.90 -1.87 10.10
C GLN A 63 5.84 -1.82 11.30
N ASN A 64 5.31 -1.43 12.47
CA ASN A 64 6.07 -1.37 13.72
C ASN A 64 7.41 -0.62 13.58
N SER A 65 7.34 0.61 13.05
CA SER A 65 8.52 1.44 12.77
C SER A 65 9.59 0.76 11.88
N GLY A 66 9.14 -0.09 10.95
CA GLY A 66 10.02 -0.82 10.03
C GLY A 66 10.58 -2.13 10.57
N ALA A 67 10.31 -2.48 11.84
CA ALA A 67 10.74 -3.76 12.40
C ALA A 67 10.08 -4.98 11.73
N VAL A 68 8.92 -4.77 11.10
CA VAL A 68 8.29 -5.76 10.22
C VAL A 68 8.30 -5.21 8.81
N ALA A 69 9.04 -5.87 7.93
CA ALA A 69 9.19 -5.53 6.52
C ALA A 69 9.10 -6.80 5.68
N LYS A 70 8.27 -6.78 4.64
CA LYS A 70 8.21 -7.84 3.64
C LYS A 70 7.84 -7.27 2.27
N GLU A 71 8.55 -7.71 1.25
CA GLU A 71 8.28 -7.37 -0.14
C GLU A 71 7.17 -8.25 -0.71
N TYR A 72 6.36 -7.65 -1.57
CA TYR A 72 5.26 -8.29 -2.27
C TYR A 72 5.23 -7.84 -3.72
N THR A 73 4.95 -8.78 -4.61
CA THR A 73 4.72 -8.54 -6.02
C THR A 73 3.28 -8.12 -6.26
N VAL A 74 3.08 -7.06 -7.04
CA VAL A 74 1.78 -6.62 -7.56
C VAL A 74 1.82 -6.73 -9.08
N LYS A 75 0.93 -7.56 -9.64
CA LYS A 75 0.81 -7.69 -11.10
C LYS A 75 0.25 -6.41 -11.69
N TYR A 76 0.98 -5.80 -12.61
CA TYR A 76 0.59 -4.56 -13.27
C TYR A 76 1.37 -4.34 -14.57
N THR A 77 0.65 -4.32 -15.69
CA THR A 77 1.20 -4.17 -17.05
C THR A 77 0.99 -2.78 -17.66
N GLY A 78 0.40 -1.84 -16.91
CA GLY A 78 0.13 -0.49 -17.41
C GLY A 78 1.31 0.47 -17.24
N GLU A 79 1.07 1.75 -17.48
CA GLU A 79 2.07 2.81 -17.34
C GLU A 79 2.49 3.00 -15.87
N LYS A 80 3.81 3.04 -15.65
CA LYS A 80 4.43 3.00 -14.30
C LYS A 80 4.98 4.36 -13.85
N ASP A 81 4.49 5.46 -14.42
CA ASP A 81 4.95 6.83 -14.14
C ASP A 81 4.79 7.27 -12.68
N PHE A 82 4.10 6.50 -11.85
CA PHE A 82 3.98 6.71 -10.41
C PHE A 82 5.16 6.16 -9.59
N LEU A 83 6.02 5.31 -10.18
CA LEU A 83 7.25 4.81 -9.55
C LEU A 83 8.37 5.86 -9.56
N GLY A 84 9.46 5.64 -8.81
CA GLY A 84 10.60 6.57 -8.76
C GLY A 84 10.36 7.86 -7.96
N LYS A 85 9.19 8.01 -7.34
CA LYS A 85 8.77 9.24 -6.64
C LYS A 85 8.94 9.19 -5.13
N GLY A 86 9.42 8.07 -4.58
CA GLY A 86 9.48 7.84 -3.12
C GLY A 86 8.10 7.84 -2.46
N THR A 87 7.03 7.55 -3.21
CA THR A 87 5.66 7.64 -2.71
C THR A 87 5.37 6.54 -1.70
N ILE A 88 4.98 6.94 -0.48
CA ILE A 88 4.48 6.01 0.54
C ILE A 88 2.95 6.08 0.61
N VAL A 89 2.30 4.92 0.54
CA VAL A 89 0.85 4.75 0.75
C VAL A 89 0.60 4.10 2.10
N VAL A 90 -0.24 4.70 2.94
CA VAL A 90 -0.55 4.18 4.28
C VAL A 90 -1.97 3.63 4.30
N VAL A 91 -2.10 2.40 4.81
CA VAL A 91 -3.38 1.76 5.12
C VAL A 91 -3.58 1.67 6.62
N GLN A 92 -4.69 2.22 7.12
CA GLN A 92 -5.00 2.29 8.55
C GLN A 92 -6.34 1.62 8.86
N ASP A 93 -6.35 0.76 9.88
CA ASP A 93 -7.54 0.12 10.43
C ASP A 93 -8.15 0.99 11.54
N HIS A 94 -9.32 1.57 11.28
CA HIS A 94 -10.09 2.33 12.26
C HIS A 94 -11.23 1.46 12.81
N PRO A 95 -11.89 1.85 13.92
CA PRO A 95 -13.00 1.08 14.47
C PRO A 95 -14.12 0.77 13.45
N LYS A 96 -14.45 1.71 12.55
CA LYS A 96 -15.59 1.60 11.62
C LYS A 96 -15.22 1.39 10.14
N ASN A 97 -13.98 1.63 9.75
CA ASN A 97 -13.55 1.58 8.35
C ASN A 97 -12.04 1.36 8.24
N ILE A 98 -11.58 1.05 7.04
CA ILE A 98 -10.15 0.97 6.71
C ILE A 98 -9.86 2.05 5.67
N THR A 99 -8.85 2.88 5.90
CA THR A 99 -8.49 3.97 4.99
C THR A 99 -7.17 3.70 4.28
N MET A 100 -7.08 4.05 3.01
CA MET A 100 -5.84 4.11 2.22
C MET A 100 -5.58 5.56 1.80
N LYS A 101 -4.41 6.10 2.13
CA LYS A 101 -4.03 7.50 1.90
C LYS A 101 -2.55 7.61 1.52
N ILE A 102 -2.16 8.71 0.90
CA ILE A 102 -0.74 9.08 0.79
C ILE A 102 -0.21 9.40 2.20
N SER A 103 1.02 8.98 2.51
CA SER A 103 1.65 9.30 3.78
C SER A 103 1.89 10.81 3.91
N ASP A 104 1.66 11.36 5.10
CA ASP A 104 2.05 12.74 5.38
C ASP A 104 3.58 12.92 5.34
N ALA A 105 4.36 11.85 5.49
CA ALA A 105 5.81 11.89 5.32
C ALA A 105 6.22 12.30 3.90
N ASN A 106 5.39 12.04 2.88
CA ASN A 106 5.66 12.48 1.52
C ASN A 106 5.63 14.02 1.39
N LYS A 107 4.90 14.72 2.28
CA LYS A 107 4.80 16.18 2.27
C LYS A 107 6.05 16.87 2.81
N ALA A 108 6.92 16.14 3.53
CA ALA A 108 8.17 16.67 4.08
C ALA A 108 9.35 16.60 3.09
N LEU A 109 9.15 16.01 1.90
CA LEU A 109 10.17 15.86 0.86
C LEU A 109 10.00 16.83 -0.32
N ASN A 110 9.00 17.72 -0.25
CA ASN A 110 8.72 18.76 -1.25
C ASN A 110 8.88 20.16 -0.64
#